data_AF-A0A4Y9F8A9-F1
#
_entry.id   AF-A0A4Y9F8A9-F1
#
_cell.length_a   1.000
_cell.length_b   1.000
_cell.length_c   1.000
_cell.angle_alpha   90.00
_cell.angle_beta   90.00
_cell.angle_gamma   90.00
#
_symmetry.space_group_name_H-M   'P 1'
#
loop_
_entity.id
_entity.type
_entity.pdbx_description
1 polymer ?
#
loop_
_entity_poly.entity_id
_entity_poly.type
_entity_poly.pdbx_seq_one_letter_code
_entity_poly.pdbx_strand_id
1 'polypeptide(L)'
;MRKLWPLFLLLAACGTQDPTGVGMEPLRLTSTSLPPAYLGEAYTATFSAEGGVRPYTFSLEGKLPQGLAFQGGRITGVPREKGQFPVTLTVEDGAKNSRVQRLTLTVSDPPPPRLTLVAPPAQVEGPFLLLGRVEVRETLGFQLELPLRDLNPDLASLKVASPVYLLDYDAEAGLLRLDVAFARPLKDQEAFRLLLTPQKALTPRFSPRVVFYDKEGKPLGEALKRGRPFADLLQLAQNWGKEGKELKGDLNGDGKVDGADLQALGQGYYPKASPPPPAGGEGGQGQGEGNAP
;
A
#
# COMPACT_ATOMS: atom_id res chain seq x y z
N MET A 1 -28.40 -52.08 -64.63
CA MET A 1 -28.68 -53.39 -63.99
C MET A 1 -28.78 -53.16 -62.47
N ARG A 2 -29.99 -53.33 -61.90
CA ARG A 2 -30.29 -53.35 -60.46
C ARG A 2 -29.55 -54.51 -59.79
N LYS A 3 -28.89 -54.33 -58.63
CA LYS A 3 -28.75 -55.31 -57.52
C LYS A 3 -28.34 -54.56 -56.25
N LEU A 4 -29.27 -54.35 -55.32
CA LEU A 4 -29.56 -55.15 -54.11
C LEU A 4 -28.73 -54.70 -52.89
N TRP A 5 -29.45 -54.05 -52.00
CA TRP A 5 -29.12 -53.61 -50.65
C TRP A 5 -29.16 -54.80 -49.68
N PRO A 6 -28.17 -55.01 -48.78
CA PRO A 6 -28.38 -55.79 -47.56
C PRO A 6 -28.52 -54.86 -46.36
N LEU A 7 -29.70 -54.98 -45.77
CA LEU A 7 -30.13 -54.45 -44.48
C LEU A 7 -29.17 -54.98 -43.40
N PHE A 8 -28.36 -54.10 -42.79
CA PHE A 8 -27.60 -54.46 -41.58
C PHE A 8 -28.35 -53.97 -40.36
N LEU A 9 -28.71 -54.95 -39.52
CA LEU A 9 -29.48 -54.84 -38.30
C LEU A 9 -28.80 -53.85 -37.32
N LEU A 10 -29.56 -52.88 -36.83
CA LEU A 10 -29.21 -52.05 -35.68
C LEU A 10 -29.17 -52.96 -34.43
N LEU A 11 -27.97 -53.28 -33.94
CA LEU A 11 -27.79 -53.75 -32.57
C LEU A 11 -27.74 -52.53 -31.67
N ALA A 12 -28.91 -52.14 -31.16
CA ALA A 12 -29.03 -51.24 -30.02
C ALA A 12 -28.41 -51.95 -28.81
N ALA A 13 -27.14 -51.65 -28.52
CA ALA A 13 -26.55 -51.95 -27.23
C ALA A 13 -27.26 -51.06 -26.20
N CYS A 14 -28.23 -51.64 -25.50
CA CYS A 14 -28.75 -51.08 -24.27
C CYS A 14 -27.63 -51.18 -23.24
N GLY A 15 -26.81 -50.13 -23.13
CA GLY A 15 -25.97 -49.93 -21.96
C GLY A 15 -26.89 -49.73 -20.77
N THR A 16 -26.98 -50.74 -19.91
CA THR A 16 -27.60 -50.65 -18.59
C THR A 16 -26.92 -49.53 -17.83
N GLN A 17 -27.57 -48.38 -17.73
CA GLN A 17 -27.21 -47.34 -16.77
C GLN A 17 -27.47 -47.92 -15.39
N ASP A 18 -26.42 -48.12 -14.60
CA ASP A 18 -26.55 -48.42 -13.18
C ASP A 18 -27.38 -47.32 -12.50
N PRO A 19 -28.57 -47.61 -11.93
CA PRO A 19 -29.42 -46.62 -11.29
C PRO A 19 -28.92 -46.20 -9.90
N THR A 20 -27.77 -46.72 -9.45
CA THR A 20 -27.07 -46.26 -8.24
C THR A 20 -25.87 -45.39 -8.59
N GLY A 21 -25.91 -44.67 -9.71
CA GLY A 21 -24.92 -43.67 -10.13
C GLY A 21 -24.76 -42.53 -9.12
N VAL A 22 -24.20 -42.82 -7.96
CA VAL A 22 -23.49 -41.86 -7.14
C VAL A 22 -22.17 -41.65 -7.89
N GLY A 23 -22.22 -40.85 -8.95
CA GLY A 23 -21.02 -40.29 -9.54
C GLY A 23 -20.36 -39.44 -8.46
N MET A 24 -19.53 -40.06 -7.63
CA MET A 24 -18.78 -39.35 -6.61
C MET A 24 -17.86 -38.40 -7.35
N GLU A 25 -18.11 -37.11 -7.20
CA GLU A 25 -17.24 -36.07 -7.72
C GLU A 25 -15.81 -36.39 -7.28
N PRO A 26 -14.81 -36.40 -8.18
CA PRO A 26 -13.47 -36.83 -7.82
C PRO A 26 -12.87 -35.89 -6.78
N LEU A 27 -12.13 -36.45 -5.82
CA LEU A 27 -11.39 -35.67 -4.83
C LEU A 27 -10.52 -34.61 -5.54
N ARG A 28 -10.63 -33.36 -5.10
CA ARG A 28 -9.80 -32.24 -5.55
C ARG A 28 -9.40 -31.33 -4.40
N LEU A 29 -8.22 -30.74 -4.50
CA LEU A 29 -7.81 -29.59 -3.70
C LEU A 29 -8.34 -28.32 -4.37
N THR A 30 -8.89 -27.40 -3.58
CA THR A 30 -9.32 -26.07 -4.06
C THR A 30 -8.22 -25.01 -3.88
N SER A 31 -7.29 -25.26 -2.96
CA SER A 31 -6.16 -24.37 -2.69
C SER A 31 -5.05 -24.56 -3.73
N THR A 32 -5.03 -23.68 -4.73
CA THR A 32 -4.05 -23.74 -5.83
C THR A 32 -2.81 -22.88 -5.58
N SER A 33 -2.86 -21.97 -4.60
CA SER A 33 -1.76 -21.10 -4.20
C SER A 33 -1.80 -20.79 -2.70
N LEU A 34 -0.70 -20.24 -2.18
CA LEU A 34 -0.63 -19.69 -0.83
C LEU A 34 -0.59 -18.16 -0.90
N PRO A 35 -1.35 -17.45 -0.05
CA PRO A 35 -1.14 -16.03 0.14
C PRO A 35 0.31 -15.76 0.55
N PRO A 36 0.90 -14.62 0.15
CA PRO A 36 2.20 -14.23 0.67
C PRO A 36 2.11 -14.05 2.19
N ALA A 37 3.17 -14.44 2.89
CA ALA A 37 3.37 -14.10 4.30
C ALA A 37 4.35 -12.93 4.41
N TYR A 38 4.23 -12.17 5.49
CA TYR A 38 5.11 -11.03 5.74
C TYR A 38 5.84 -11.22 7.05
N LEU A 39 7.14 -10.91 7.03
CA LEU A 39 8.03 -11.03 8.18
C LEU A 39 7.43 -10.30 9.40
N GLY A 40 7.33 -11.00 10.53
CA GLY A 40 6.82 -10.43 11.78
C GLY A 40 5.29 -10.25 11.85
N GLU A 41 4.54 -10.56 10.79
CA GLU A 41 3.07 -10.48 10.79
C GLU A 41 2.42 -11.84 11.02
N ALA A 42 1.26 -11.85 11.69
CA ALA A 42 0.48 -13.07 11.84
C ALA A 42 0.01 -13.60 10.48
N TYR A 43 0.22 -14.88 10.24
CA TYR A 43 -0.15 -15.56 9.01
C TYR A 43 -1.13 -16.70 9.30
N THR A 44 -2.14 -16.84 8.45
CA THR A 44 -3.06 -17.99 8.43
C THR A 44 -3.37 -18.37 6.99
N ALA A 45 -3.17 -19.65 6.64
CA ALA A 45 -3.68 -20.24 5.41
C ALA A 45 -4.44 -21.52 5.76
N THR A 46 -5.62 -21.69 5.16
CA THR A 46 -6.46 -22.87 5.35
C THR A 46 -6.59 -23.59 4.04
N PHE A 47 -6.39 -24.90 4.07
CA PHE A 47 -6.59 -25.76 2.92
C PHE A 47 -8.00 -26.36 2.95
N SER A 48 -8.58 -26.50 1.78
CA SER A 48 -9.87 -27.18 1.61
C SER A 48 -9.84 -28.12 0.41
N ALA A 49 -10.74 -29.09 0.45
CA ALA A 49 -10.92 -30.11 -0.57
C ALA A 49 -12.42 -30.33 -0.81
N GLU A 50 -12.75 -30.82 -2.00
CA GLU A 50 -14.10 -31.12 -2.45
C GLU A 50 -14.11 -32.48 -3.17
N GLY A 51 -15.31 -33.06 -3.35
CA GLY A 51 -15.47 -34.41 -3.89
C GLY A 51 -15.00 -35.51 -2.94
N GLY A 52 -14.90 -36.74 -3.43
CA GLY A 52 -14.47 -37.89 -2.65
C GLY A 52 -15.37 -38.20 -1.45
N VAL A 53 -14.80 -38.91 -0.47
CA VAL A 53 -15.52 -39.36 0.74
C VAL A 53 -15.00 -38.62 1.96
N ARG A 54 -15.84 -37.96 2.75
CA ARG A 54 -15.40 -37.36 4.03
C ARG A 54 -15.14 -38.46 5.08
N PRO A 55 -14.25 -38.25 6.07
CA PRO A 55 -13.50 -37.03 6.37
C PRO A 55 -12.25 -36.85 5.49
N TYR A 56 -11.78 -35.60 5.37
CA TYR A 56 -10.51 -35.28 4.71
C TYR A 56 -9.39 -35.17 5.75
N THR A 57 -8.23 -35.74 5.42
CA THR A 57 -7.00 -35.63 6.19
C THR A 57 -5.95 -34.92 5.36
N PHE A 58 -5.39 -33.84 5.90
CA PHE A 58 -4.34 -33.07 5.24
C PHE A 58 -2.98 -33.33 5.88
N SER A 59 -1.95 -33.51 5.07
CA SER A 59 -0.55 -33.52 5.47
C SER A 59 0.25 -32.52 4.65
N LEU A 60 1.32 -31.99 5.23
CA LEU A 60 2.20 -31.02 4.60
C LEU A 60 3.65 -31.49 4.73
N GLU A 61 4.33 -31.62 3.60
CA GLU A 61 5.76 -31.88 3.52
C GLU A 61 6.51 -30.61 3.10
N GLY A 62 7.77 -30.51 3.50
CA GLY A 62 8.61 -29.33 3.27
C GLY A 62 8.86 -28.52 4.55
N LYS A 63 9.90 -27.68 4.52
CA LYS A 63 10.26 -26.84 5.65
C LYS A 63 9.45 -25.55 5.62
N LEU A 64 8.69 -25.28 6.68
CA LEU A 64 8.07 -23.98 6.89
C LEU A 64 9.09 -22.95 7.42
N PRO A 65 8.88 -21.65 7.13
CA PRO A 65 9.63 -20.58 7.78
C PRO A 65 9.60 -20.71 9.30
N GLN A 66 10.69 -20.38 9.98
CA GLN A 66 10.72 -20.31 11.44
C GLN A 66 9.53 -19.48 11.97
N GLY A 67 8.79 -20.06 12.93
CA GLY A 67 7.64 -19.42 13.57
C GLY A 67 6.29 -19.73 12.92
N LEU A 68 6.27 -20.48 11.81
CA LEU A 68 5.05 -21.06 11.24
C LEU A 68 4.97 -22.57 11.52
N ALA A 69 3.75 -23.06 11.72
CA ALA A 69 3.47 -24.48 11.91
C ALA A 69 2.25 -24.90 11.09
N PHE A 70 2.22 -26.18 10.69
CA PHE A 70 1.07 -26.80 10.05
C PHE A 70 0.31 -27.67 11.04
N GLN A 71 -1.01 -27.46 11.16
CA GLN A 71 -1.89 -28.27 11.99
C GLN A 71 -3.27 -28.37 11.38
N GLY A 72 -3.80 -29.59 11.20
CA GLY A 72 -5.20 -29.82 10.83
C GLY A 72 -5.63 -29.14 9.53
N GLY A 73 -4.76 -29.10 8.50
CA GLY A 73 -5.06 -28.43 7.24
C GLY A 73 -4.88 -26.91 7.27
N ARG A 74 -4.18 -26.36 8.27
CA ARG A 74 -3.89 -24.92 8.36
C ARG A 74 -2.41 -24.67 8.59
N ILE A 75 -1.87 -23.63 7.97
CA ILE A 75 -0.57 -23.05 8.33
C ILE A 75 -0.85 -21.80 9.16
N THR A 76 -0.29 -21.72 10.37
CA THR A 76 -0.48 -20.58 11.28
C THR A 76 0.82 -20.19 11.98
N GLY A 77 0.96 -18.92 12.32
CA GLY A 77 2.05 -18.42 13.16
C GLY A 77 2.54 -17.03 12.76
N VAL A 78 3.77 -16.70 13.14
CA VAL A 78 4.45 -15.44 12.77
C VAL A 78 5.82 -15.79 12.17
N PRO A 79 6.05 -15.56 10.87
CA PRO A 79 7.30 -15.94 10.23
C PRO A 79 8.45 -15.02 10.69
N ARG A 80 9.63 -15.61 10.89
CA ARG A 80 10.84 -14.93 11.37
C ARG A 80 12.00 -14.92 10.36
N GLU A 81 11.79 -15.52 9.20
CA GLU A 81 12.75 -15.55 8.11
C GLU A 81 12.07 -15.28 6.76
N LYS A 82 12.76 -14.52 5.89
CA LYS A 82 12.32 -14.22 4.53
C LYS A 82 12.81 -15.31 3.57
N GLY A 83 12.08 -15.52 2.48
CA GLY A 83 12.47 -16.47 1.44
C GLY A 83 11.30 -17.13 0.74
N GLN A 84 11.61 -18.08 -0.13
CA GLN A 84 10.63 -18.96 -0.77
C GLN A 84 10.74 -20.34 -0.16
N PHE A 85 9.61 -20.89 0.27
CA PHE A 85 9.51 -22.15 1.00
C PHE A 85 8.61 -23.10 0.21
N PRO A 86 9.19 -23.97 -0.64
CA PRO A 86 8.43 -24.96 -1.35
C PRO A 86 7.86 -25.99 -0.37
N VAL A 87 6.56 -26.25 -0.48
CA VAL A 87 5.84 -27.22 0.34
C VAL A 87 4.95 -28.10 -0.55
N THR A 88 4.75 -29.34 -0.13
CA THR A 88 3.88 -30.30 -0.82
C THR A 88 2.70 -30.61 0.09
N LEU A 89 1.51 -30.20 -0.35
CA LEU A 89 0.25 -30.48 0.34
C LEU A 89 -0.35 -31.77 -0.21
N THR A 90 -0.71 -32.67 0.69
CA THR A 90 -1.45 -33.90 0.35
C THR A 90 -2.79 -33.88 1.08
N VAL A 91 -3.86 -34.22 0.37
CA VAL A 91 -5.16 -34.52 0.96
C VAL A 91 -5.52 -35.97 0.68
N GLU A 92 -5.96 -36.67 1.72
CA GLU A 92 -6.53 -38.01 1.67
C GLU A 92 -7.99 -37.95 2.10
N ASP A 93 -8.87 -38.65 1.39
CA ASP A 93 -10.29 -38.79 1.74
C ASP A 93 -10.55 -40.09 2.55
N GLY A 94 -11.76 -40.23 3.07
CA GLY A 94 -12.20 -41.39 3.86
C GLY A 94 -12.17 -42.72 3.10
N ALA A 95 -12.13 -42.69 1.76
CA ALA A 95 -11.98 -43.86 0.90
C ALA A 95 -10.53 -44.09 0.45
N LYS A 96 -9.57 -43.37 1.04
CA LYS A 96 -8.13 -43.47 0.75
C LYS A 96 -7.73 -42.99 -0.66
N ASN A 97 -8.57 -42.20 -1.31
CA ASN A 97 -8.15 -41.44 -2.48
C ASN A 97 -7.24 -40.30 -2.05
N SER A 98 -6.18 -40.04 -2.82
CA SER A 98 -5.22 -38.98 -2.52
C SER A 98 -5.05 -37.98 -3.66
N ARG A 99 -4.80 -36.72 -3.32
CA ARG A 99 -4.37 -35.66 -4.24
C ARG A 99 -3.20 -34.90 -3.64
N VAL A 100 -2.26 -34.54 -4.50
CA VAL A 100 -1.02 -33.85 -4.14
C VAL A 100 -0.94 -32.54 -4.91
N GLN A 101 -0.58 -31.47 -4.21
CA GLN A 101 -0.35 -30.15 -4.79
C GLN A 101 0.98 -29.60 -4.29
N ARG A 102 1.82 -29.14 -5.24
CA ARG A 102 3.04 -28.38 -4.90
C ARG A 102 2.69 -26.90 -4.80
N LEU A 103 3.09 -26.27 -3.71
CA LEU A 103 2.86 -24.87 -3.41
C LEU A 103 4.18 -24.23 -2.99
N THR A 104 4.26 -22.91 -3.10
CA THR A 104 5.39 -22.14 -2.58
C THR A 104 4.85 -21.08 -1.65
N LEU A 105 5.28 -21.08 -0.40
CA LEU A 105 5.05 -19.98 0.52
C LEU A 105 6.16 -18.95 0.33
N THR A 106 5.79 -17.73 -0.04
CA THR A 106 6.74 -16.61 -0.12
C THR A 106 6.61 -15.79 1.16
N VAL A 107 7.74 -15.57 1.84
CA VAL A 107 7.86 -14.63 2.95
C VAL A 107 8.72 -13.44 2.53
N SER A 108 8.17 -12.24 2.57
CA SER A 108 8.89 -11.00 2.24
C SER A 108 8.74 -9.96 3.36
N ASP A 109 9.42 -8.82 3.24
CA ASP A 109 9.06 -7.66 4.05
C ASP A 109 7.62 -7.23 3.69
N PRO A 110 6.85 -6.67 4.65
CA PRO A 110 5.59 -6.03 4.34
C PRO A 110 5.77 -4.96 3.26
N PRO A 111 4.87 -4.85 2.26
CA PRO A 111 4.92 -3.74 1.32
C PRO A 111 4.73 -2.42 2.06
N PRO A 112 5.35 -1.30 1.62
CA PRO A 112 5.15 -0.01 2.27
C PRO A 112 3.72 0.51 2.04
N PRO A 113 3.24 1.45 2.88
CA PRO A 113 2.04 2.23 2.60
C PRO A 113 2.17 3.02 1.29
N ARG A 114 1.03 3.35 0.68
CA ARG A 114 0.97 4.13 -0.56
C ARG A 114 0.02 5.31 -0.42
N LEU A 115 0.39 6.45 -1.01
CA LEU A 115 -0.51 7.58 -1.20
C LEU A 115 -1.03 7.54 -2.63
N THR A 116 -2.31 7.27 -2.81
CA THR A 116 -2.98 7.35 -4.10
C THR A 116 -3.65 8.72 -4.21
N LEU A 117 -3.24 9.49 -5.22
CA LEU A 117 -3.87 10.76 -5.57
C LEU A 117 -4.96 10.52 -6.61
N VAL A 118 -6.21 10.73 -6.23
CA VAL A 118 -7.38 10.56 -7.11
C VAL A 118 -7.79 11.94 -7.63
N ALA A 119 -7.83 12.06 -8.95
CA ALA A 119 -8.24 13.26 -9.67
C ALA A 119 -8.95 12.85 -10.97
N PRO A 120 -9.63 13.79 -11.66
CA PRO A 120 -10.27 13.51 -12.94
C PRO A 120 -9.30 12.87 -13.95
N PRO A 121 -9.69 11.79 -14.63
CA PRO A 121 -8.81 11.09 -15.57
C PRO A 121 -8.66 11.81 -16.92
N ALA A 122 -9.56 12.75 -17.20
CA ALA A 122 -9.64 13.52 -18.44
C ALA A 122 -9.25 14.99 -18.23
N GLN A 123 -9.25 15.75 -19.32
CA GLN A 123 -8.99 17.18 -19.30
C GLN A 123 -10.02 17.92 -18.46
N VAL A 124 -9.55 18.90 -17.69
CA VAL A 124 -10.37 19.80 -16.87
C VAL A 124 -10.06 21.25 -17.19
N GLU A 125 -11.10 22.08 -17.18
CA GLU A 125 -11.02 23.53 -17.36
C GLU A 125 -11.50 24.30 -16.13
N GLY A 126 -12.24 23.64 -15.22
CA GLY A 126 -12.73 24.21 -13.97
C GLY A 126 -12.13 23.55 -12.73
N PRO A 127 -12.43 24.09 -11.54
CA PRO A 127 -11.98 23.53 -10.26
C PRO A 127 -12.36 22.06 -10.10
N PHE A 128 -11.46 21.27 -9.54
CA PHE A 128 -11.70 19.86 -9.21
C PHE A 128 -11.17 19.50 -7.83
N LEU A 129 -11.72 18.44 -7.25
CA LEU A 129 -11.27 17.91 -5.97
C LEU A 129 -10.15 16.89 -6.17
N LEU A 130 -9.00 17.14 -5.56
CA LEU A 130 -7.93 16.15 -5.40
C LEU A 130 -8.16 15.40 -4.08
N LEU A 131 -8.20 14.06 -4.13
CA LEU A 131 -8.25 13.22 -2.93
C LEU A 131 -6.92 12.49 -2.74
N GLY A 132 -6.35 12.56 -1.55
CA GLY A 132 -5.23 11.72 -1.14
C GLY A 132 -5.73 10.56 -0.29
N ARG A 133 -5.54 9.32 -0.73
CA ARG A 133 -5.90 8.10 0.01
C ARG A 133 -4.66 7.35 0.45
N VAL A 134 -4.62 6.94 1.71
CA VAL A 134 -3.61 6.00 2.21
C VAL A 134 -4.12 4.59 1.99
N GLU A 135 -3.34 3.77 1.31
CA GLU A 135 -3.72 2.43 0.87
C GLU A 135 -2.57 1.44 1.12
N VAL A 136 -2.87 0.14 0.94
CA VAL A 136 -1.93 -0.99 1.03
C VAL A 136 -1.55 -1.34 2.47
N ARG A 137 -1.02 -0.38 3.23
CA ARG A 137 -0.64 -0.54 4.65
C ARG A 137 -1.02 0.66 5.47
N GLU A 138 -1.08 0.41 6.77
CA GLU A 138 -1.31 1.45 7.75
C GLU A 138 -0.06 2.29 7.99
N THR A 139 -0.27 3.55 8.37
CA THR A 139 0.81 4.50 8.67
C THR A 139 0.40 5.44 9.80
N LEU A 140 1.35 5.86 10.63
CA LEU A 140 1.12 6.93 11.61
C LEU A 140 1.23 8.33 11.03
N GLY A 141 1.59 8.46 9.77
CA GLY A 141 1.60 9.75 9.10
C GLY A 141 2.53 9.78 7.90
N PHE A 142 2.56 10.93 7.25
CA PHE A 142 3.41 11.12 6.09
C PHE A 142 3.87 12.56 5.97
N GLN A 143 4.95 12.74 5.24
CA GLN A 143 5.39 14.02 4.69
C GLN A 143 5.17 13.99 3.18
N LEU A 144 4.60 15.06 2.64
CA LEU A 144 4.28 15.20 1.22
C LEU A 144 4.92 16.46 0.66
N GLU A 145 5.55 16.33 -0.50
CA GLU A 145 5.88 17.42 -1.41
C GLU A 145 5.15 17.14 -2.74
N LEU A 146 4.24 18.04 -3.12
CA LEU A 146 3.38 17.91 -4.29
C LEU A 146 3.57 19.11 -5.22
N PRO A 147 4.29 18.94 -6.34
CA PRO A 147 4.37 19.97 -7.37
C PRO A 147 3.00 20.16 -8.04
N LEU A 148 2.52 21.41 -8.07
CA LEU A 148 1.25 21.84 -8.66
C LEU A 148 1.51 22.65 -9.94
N ARG A 149 1.81 21.94 -11.03
CA ARG A 149 2.06 22.57 -12.33
C ARG A 149 0.75 23.07 -12.94
N ASP A 150 0.69 24.37 -13.25
CA ASP A 150 -0.50 25.04 -13.81
C ASP A 150 -1.77 24.87 -12.96
N LEU A 151 -1.61 24.65 -11.64
CA LEU A 151 -2.71 24.39 -10.71
C LEU A 151 -2.58 25.32 -9.50
N ASN A 152 -3.67 26.01 -9.16
CA ASN A 152 -3.76 26.84 -7.96
C ASN A 152 -4.55 26.09 -6.88
N PRO A 153 -3.95 25.86 -5.69
CA PRO A 153 -4.68 25.24 -4.59
C PRO A 153 -5.56 26.26 -3.85
N ASP A 154 -6.79 25.86 -3.52
CA ASP A 154 -7.60 26.55 -2.52
C ASP A 154 -7.28 25.96 -1.13
N LEU A 155 -6.31 26.56 -0.44
CA LEU A 155 -5.81 26.06 0.85
C LEU A 155 -6.90 26.03 1.94
N ALA A 156 -7.92 26.89 1.87
CA ALA A 156 -9.02 26.91 2.83
C ALA A 156 -9.98 25.72 2.65
N SER A 157 -10.02 25.14 1.45
CA SER A 157 -10.80 23.92 1.16
C SER A 157 -10.17 22.65 1.74
N LEU A 158 -8.91 22.70 2.19
CA LEU A 158 -8.20 21.53 2.70
C LEU A 158 -8.98 20.90 3.87
N LYS A 159 -9.29 19.61 3.73
CA LYS A 159 -9.71 18.78 4.86
C LYS A 159 -8.74 17.63 4.99
N VAL A 160 -8.34 17.34 6.22
CA VAL A 160 -7.40 16.28 6.56
C VAL A 160 -8.08 15.36 7.59
N ALA A 161 -7.82 14.06 7.50
CA ALA A 161 -8.36 13.07 8.43
C ALA A 161 -7.80 13.19 9.85
N SER A 162 -6.74 13.97 10.04
CA SER A 162 -6.16 14.32 11.33
C SER A 162 -6.30 15.81 11.60
N PRO A 163 -6.57 16.24 12.85
CA PRO A 163 -6.45 17.65 13.23
C PRO A 163 -4.98 18.11 13.31
N VAL A 164 -4.02 17.18 13.33
CA VAL A 164 -2.59 17.47 13.47
C VAL A 164 -1.91 17.36 12.10
N TYR A 165 -1.84 18.49 11.41
CA TYR A 165 -1.15 18.64 10.15
C TYR A 165 -0.50 20.01 10.03
N LEU A 166 0.56 20.08 9.23
CA LEU A 166 1.21 21.32 8.82
C LEU A 166 1.11 21.46 7.30
N LEU A 167 0.87 22.67 6.84
CA LEU A 167 0.66 23.00 5.43
C LEU A 167 1.53 24.20 5.06
N ASP A 168 2.16 24.12 3.89
CA ASP A 168 2.90 25.21 3.27
C ASP A 168 2.68 25.17 1.76
N TYR A 169 2.62 26.34 1.14
CA TYR A 169 2.53 26.46 -0.32
C TYR A 169 3.48 27.55 -0.78
N ASP A 170 4.52 27.11 -1.49
CA ASP A 170 5.43 28.00 -2.19
C ASP A 170 4.84 28.31 -3.57
N ALA A 171 4.25 29.50 -3.70
CA ALA A 171 3.58 29.93 -4.93
C ALA A 171 4.58 30.17 -6.08
N GLU A 172 5.83 30.54 -5.78
CA GLU A 172 6.88 30.75 -6.78
C GLU A 172 7.35 29.41 -7.35
N ALA A 173 7.58 28.43 -6.47
CA ALA A 173 7.97 27.08 -6.89
C ALA A 173 6.78 26.22 -7.37
N GLY A 174 5.53 26.65 -7.12
CA GLY A 174 4.34 25.84 -7.33
C GLY A 174 4.37 24.55 -6.52
N LEU A 175 4.85 24.60 -5.27
CA LEU A 175 5.09 23.41 -4.45
C LEU A 175 4.22 23.44 -3.19
N LEU A 176 3.29 22.47 -3.10
CA LEU A 176 2.51 22.23 -1.89
C LEU A 176 3.27 21.25 -0.99
N ARG A 177 3.42 21.58 0.30
CA ARG A 177 3.98 20.70 1.32
C ARG A 177 2.92 20.43 2.36
N LEU A 178 2.71 19.16 2.68
CA LEU A 178 1.69 18.74 3.66
C LEU A 178 2.27 17.61 4.50
N ASP A 179 2.43 17.86 5.79
CA ASP A 179 2.89 16.85 6.73
C ASP A 179 1.75 16.54 7.69
N VAL A 180 1.37 15.27 7.81
CA VAL A 180 0.20 14.83 8.59
C VAL A 180 0.64 13.75 9.54
N ALA A 181 0.28 13.89 10.82
CA ALA A 181 0.44 12.84 11.82
C ALA A 181 -0.91 12.37 12.34
N PHE A 182 -1.07 11.06 12.48
CA PHE A 182 -2.30 10.43 12.96
C PHE A 182 -2.12 9.91 14.39
N ALA A 183 -3.11 10.14 15.24
CA ALA A 183 -3.14 9.59 16.59
C ALA A 183 -3.21 8.05 16.60
N ARG A 184 -3.79 7.47 15.54
CA ARG A 184 -3.92 6.03 15.30
C ARG A 184 -3.56 5.74 13.85
N PRO A 185 -3.00 4.55 13.53
CA PRO A 185 -2.63 4.23 12.16
C PRO A 185 -3.81 4.34 11.18
N LEU A 186 -3.57 4.99 10.04
CA LEU A 186 -4.55 5.17 8.97
C LEU A 186 -4.28 4.15 7.85
N LYS A 187 -5.31 3.42 7.40
CA LYS A 187 -5.25 2.49 6.26
C LYS A 187 -6.57 2.48 5.48
N ASP A 188 -6.47 2.38 4.16
CA ASP A 188 -7.57 2.25 3.20
C ASP A 188 -8.63 3.36 3.34
N GLN A 189 -8.17 4.55 3.73
CA GLN A 189 -8.98 5.72 4.04
C GLN A 189 -8.46 6.96 3.33
N GLU A 190 -9.34 7.93 3.15
CA GLU A 190 -8.95 9.26 2.71
C GLU A 190 -8.13 9.95 3.81
N ALA A 191 -6.94 10.40 3.46
CA ALA A 191 -6.08 11.20 4.33
C ALA A 191 -6.35 12.69 4.18
N PHE A 192 -6.60 13.17 2.96
CA PHE A 192 -6.95 14.57 2.72
C PHE A 192 -7.76 14.75 1.44
N ARG A 193 -8.40 15.91 1.33
CA ARG A 193 -8.98 16.45 0.09
C ARG A 193 -8.68 17.93 -0.04
N LEU A 194 -8.46 18.39 -1.27
CA LEU A 194 -8.11 19.77 -1.59
C LEU A 194 -8.70 20.16 -2.94
N LEU A 195 -9.35 21.32 -3.04
CA LEU A 195 -9.77 21.89 -4.31
C LEU A 195 -8.56 22.50 -5.04
N LEU A 196 -8.42 22.14 -6.31
CA LEU A 196 -7.42 22.69 -7.21
C LEU A 196 -8.12 23.33 -8.42
N THR A 197 -7.65 24.51 -8.80
CA THR A 197 -8.15 25.23 -9.99
C THR A 197 -7.07 25.22 -11.07
N PRO A 198 -7.35 24.68 -12.27
CA PRO A 198 -6.42 24.76 -13.39
C PRO A 198 -6.29 26.20 -13.89
N GLN A 199 -5.07 26.65 -14.16
CA GLN A 199 -4.81 27.94 -14.82
C GLN A 199 -5.13 27.91 -16.32
N LYS A 200 -5.09 26.71 -16.90
CA LYS A 200 -5.42 26.40 -18.30
C LYS A 200 -5.89 24.95 -18.41
N ALA A 201 -6.57 24.63 -19.50
CA ALA A 201 -7.06 23.28 -19.75
C ALA A 201 -5.91 22.25 -19.69
N LEU A 202 -6.01 21.27 -18.78
CA LEU A 202 -4.98 20.25 -18.58
C LEU A 202 -5.59 18.92 -18.15
N THR A 203 -4.86 17.82 -18.34
CA THR A 203 -5.20 16.54 -17.70
C THR A 203 -4.36 16.39 -16.42
N PRO A 204 -4.97 16.31 -15.22
CA PRO A 204 -4.22 16.27 -13.96
C PRO A 204 -3.28 15.06 -13.90
N ARG A 205 -2.00 15.33 -13.61
CA ARG A 205 -0.96 14.33 -13.39
C ARG A 205 -0.06 14.81 -12.26
N PHE A 206 0.15 13.95 -11.27
CA PHE A 206 0.90 14.29 -10.08
C PHE A 206 2.08 13.35 -9.90
N SER A 207 3.22 13.92 -9.51
CA SER A 207 4.44 13.17 -9.17
C SER A 207 4.88 13.59 -7.76
N PRO A 208 4.14 13.20 -6.72
CA PRO A 208 4.46 13.58 -5.36
C PRO A 208 5.73 12.87 -4.87
N ARG A 209 6.49 13.54 -3.99
CA ARG A 209 7.43 12.86 -3.10
C ARG A 209 6.73 12.65 -1.77
N VAL A 210 6.70 11.41 -1.31
CA VAL A 210 6.02 11.02 -0.07
C VAL A 210 6.95 10.17 0.77
N VAL A 211 7.02 10.47 2.06
CA VAL A 211 7.68 9.61 3.05
C VAL A 211 6.66 9.27 4.12
N PHE A 212 6.43 7.97 4.30
CA PHE A 212 5.52 7.43 5.32
C PHE A 212 6.26 7.12 6.62
N TYR A 213 5.51 7.08 7.72
CA TYR A 213 6.01 6.70 9.03
C TYR A 213 5.31 5.43 9.50
N ASP A 214 6.08 4.45 9.97
CA ASP A 214 5.56 3.18 10.49
C ASP A 214 4.86 3.36 11.86
N LYS A 215 4.49 2.23 12.50
CA LYS A 215 3.79 2.24 13.80
C LYS A 215 4.67 2.71 14.94
N GLU A 216 5.96 2.64 14.77
CA GLU A 216 6.97 3.07 15.72
C GLU A 216 7.35 4.55 15.48
N GLY A 217 6.78 5.19 14.45
CA GLY A 217 7.07 6.58 14.11
C GLY A 217 8.41 6.76 13.41
N LYS A 218 8.95 5.71 12.78
CA LYS A 218 10.19 5.76 12.00
C LYS A 218 9.88 5.98 10.51
N PRO A 219 10.67 6.80 9.80
CA PRO A 219 10.46 7.03 8.38
C PRO A 219 10.77 5.78 7.55
N LEU A 220 9.90 5.50 6.58
CA LEU A 220 10.08 4.48 5.56
C LEU A 220 10.85 5.09 4.38
N GLY A 221 12.18 5.11 4.51
CA GLY A 221 13.11 5.75 3.57
C GLY A 221 13.80 6.96 4.18
N GLU A 222 14.38 7.81 3.32
CA GLU A 222 14.96 9.09 3.75
C GLU A 222 13.85 10.10 4.00
N ALA A 223 13.79 10.65 5.22
CA ALA A 223 12.80 11.66 5.59
C ALA A 223 12.95 12.94 4.76
N LEU A 224 11.83 13.59 4.44
CA LEU A 224 11.88 14.91 3.80
C LEU A 224 12.41 15.92 4.81
N LYS A 225 13.31 16.80 4.34
CA LYS A 225 13.94 17.80 5.19
C LYS A 225 12.90 18.79 5.70
N ARG A 226 12.88 18.98 7.01
CA ARG A 226 12.08 19.95 7.76
C ARG A 226 12.97 20.62 8.80
N GLY A 227 12.54 21.77 9.30
CA GLY A 227 13.24 22.49 10.38
C GLY A 227 13.10 21.81 11.74
N ARG A 228 12.12 20.92 11.91
CA ARG A 228 11.90 20.11 13.10
C ARG A 228 11.61 18.66 12.73
N PRO A 229 11.92 17.67 13.60
CA PRO A 229 11.65 16.27 13.32
C PRO A 229 10.15 15.99 13.26
N PHE A 230 9.76 15.03 12.42
CA PHE A 230 8.37 14.56 12.35
C PHE A 230 7.86 13.98 13.67
N ALA A 231 8.76 13.46 14.52
CA ALA A 231 8.43 12.94 15.84
C ALA A 231 7.70 13.96 16.72
N ASP A 232 8.02 15.26 16.60
CA ASP A 232 7.35 16.32 17.36
C ASP A 232 5.88 16.45 16.94
N LEU A 233 5.62 16.39 15.62
CA LEU A 233 4.26 16.41 15.07
C LEU A 233 3.47 15.16 15.47
N LEU A 234 4.13 13.99 15.47
CA LEU A 234 3.52 12.74 15.93
C LEU A 234 3.17 12.78 17.42
N GLN A 235 4.02 13.38 18.24
CA GLN A 235 3.78 13.55 19.67
C GLN A 235 2.54 14.42 19.95
N LEU A 236 2.34 15.50 19.17
CA LEU A 236 1.10 16.27 19.20
C LEU A 236 -0.11 15.41 18.84
N ALA A 237 -0.04 14.63 17.76
CA ALA A 237 -1.14 13.79 17.33
C ALA A 237 -1.54 12.74 18.39
N GLN A 238 -0.58 12.10 19.05
CA GLN A 238 -0.81 11.08 20.08
C GLN A 238 -1.39 11.64 21.39
N ASN A 239 -1.17 12.93 21.66
CA ASN A 239 -1.63 13.59 22.87
C ASN A 239 -2.72 14.64 22.62
N TRP A 240 -3.19 14.76 21.38
CA TRP A 240 -4.17 15.76 20.98
C TRP A 240 -5.42 15.76 21.87
N GLY A 241 -5.78 16.92 22.39
CA GLY A 241 -6.92 17.12 23.27
C GLY A 241 -6.76 16.58 24.69
N LYS A 242 -5.55 16.13 25.09
CA LYS A 242 -5.27 15.76 26.48
C LYS A 242 -4.94 17.00 27.31
N GLU A 243 -5.24 16.92 28.61
CA GLU A 243 -4.92 17.95 29.60
C GLU A 243 -4.15 17.34 30.78
N GLY A 244 -3.20 18.08 31.36
CA GLY A 244 -2.34 17.58 32.42
C GLY A 244 -1.05 18.40 32.61
N LYS A 245 -0.28 18.05 33.64
CA LYS A 245 1.05 18.65 33.87
C LYS A 245 2.11 17.90 33.08
N GLU A 246 3.08 18.63 32.53
CA GLU A 246 4.24 18.07 31.82
C GLU A 246 3.84 17.14 30.66
N LEU A 247 2.76 17.49 29.96
CA LEU A 247 2.28 16.70 28.82
C LEU A 247 3.28 16.78 27.67
N LYS A 248 3.67 15.60 27.18
CA LYS A 248 4.44 15.50 25.94
C LYS A 248 3.63 16.09 24.78
N GLY A 249 4.11 17.19 24.23
CA GLY A 249 3.46 17.90 23.12
C GLY A 249 2.81 19.21 23.54
N ASP A 250 2.73 19.50 24.84
CA ASP A 250 2.40 20.83 25.34
C ASP A 250 3.66 21.71 25.17
N LEU A 251 3.67 22.48 24.09
CA LEU A 251 4.80 23.33 23.70
C LEU A 251 4.69 24.74 24.28
N ASN A 252 3.49 25.17 24.67
CA ASN A 252 3.24 26.49 25.24
C ASN A 252 3.18 26.49 26.78
N GLY A 253 3.12 25.32 27.42
CA GLY A 253 3.10 25.12 28.86
C GLY A 253 1.74 25.41 29.51
N ASP A 254 0.65 25.43 28.75
CA ASP A 254 -0.70 25.73 29.27
C ASP A 254 -1.41 24.51 29.86
N GLY A 255 -0.77 23.34 29.80
CA GLY A 255 -1.28 22.08 30.31
C GLY A 255 -2.23 21.37 29.36
N LYS A 256 -2.32 21.78 28.08
CA LYS A 256 -3.13 21.16 27.03
C LYS A 256 -2.27 20.84 25.81
N VAL A 257 -2.78 19.98 24.94
CA VAL A 257 -2.17 19.71 23.63
C VAL A 257 -3.20 20.02 22.56
N ASP A 258 -3.09 21.16 21.91
CA ASP A 258 -4.10 21.67 20.98
C ASP A 258 -3.52 22.49 19.80
N GLY A 259 -4.40 23.29 19.17
CA GLY A 259 -4.06 24.13 18.03
C GLY A 259 -2.94 25.14 18.31
N ALA A 260 -2.82 25.63 19.55
CA ALA A 260 -1.75 26.55 19.92
C ALA A 260 -0.37 25.88 19.83
N ASP A 261 -0.27 24.62 20.27
CA ASP A 261 0.97 23.85 20.17
C ASP A 261 1.31 23.50 18.73
N LEU A 262 0.31 23.14 17.92
CA LEU A 262 0.51 22.90 16.50
C LEU A 262 1.00 24.16 15.78
N GLN A 263 0.43 25.32 16.11
CA GLN A 263 0.88 26.60 15.57
C GLN A 263 2.30 26.93 16.01
N ALA A 264 2.66 26.68 17.27
CA ALA A 264 4.01 26.85 17.80
C ALA A 264 5.02 25.93 17.08
N LEU A 265 4.64 24.67 16.83
CA LEU A 265 5.47 23.71 16.10
C LEU A 265 5.70 24.15 14.64
N GLY A 266 4.64 24.66 13.99
CA GLY A 266 4.68 25.10 12.60
C GLY A 266 5.65 26.25 12.32
N GLN A 267 5.99 27.05 13.34
CA GLN A 267 6.96 28.14 13.19
C GLN A 267 8.36 27.59 12.87
N GLY A 268 8.81 27.85 11.64
CA GLY A 268 10.09 27.38 11.12
C GLY A 268 10.12 25.89 10.72
N TYR A 269 8.95 25.22 10.67
CA TYR A 269 8.88 23.81 10.30
C TYR A 269 9.25 23.57 8.84
N TYR A 270 8.74 24.41 7.93
CA TYR A 270 9.14 24.40 6.53
C TYR A 270 10.27 25.40 6.31
N PRO A 271 11.45 24.96 5.84
CA PRO A 271 12.50 25.88 5.48
C PRO A 271 12.06 26.74 4.29
N LYS A 272 12.40 28.04 4.32
CA LYS A 272 12.26 28.90 3.14
C LYS A 272 13.12 28.34 2.02
N ALA A 273 12.64 28.40 0.77
CA ALA A 273 13.44 28.02 -0.38
C ALA A 273 14.75 28.82 -0.38
N SER A 274 15.89 28.14 -0.48
CA SER A 274 17.16 28.83 -0.70
C SER A 274 17.10 29.50 -2.07
N PRO A 275 17.51 30.78 -2.21
CA PRO A 275 17.61 31.40 -3.52
C PRO A 275 18.56 30.57 -4.39
N PRO A 276 18.30 30.49 -5.71
CA PRO A 276 19.20 29.78 -6.62
C PRO A 276 20.62 30.36 -6.48
N PRO A 277 21.67 29.53 -6.56
CA PRO A 277 23.04 30.04 -6.56
C PRO A 277 23.17 31.06 -7.70
N PRO A 278 23.88 32.19 -7.49
CA PRO A 278 24.05 33.19 -8.53
C PRO A 278 24.63 32.50 -9.77
N ALA A 279 23.98 32.72 -10.92
CA ALA A 279 24.47 32.22 -12.19
C ALA A 279 25.93 32.67 -12.32
N GLY A 280 26.85 31.71 -12.35
CA GLY A 280 28.27 32.00 -12.50
C GLY A 280 28.44 32.88 -13.72
N GLY A 281 28.94 34.10 -13.51
CA GLY A 281 29.27 35.00 -14.60
C GLY A 281 30.23 34.28 -15.54
N GLU A 282 29.76 34.03 -16.76
CA GLU A 282 30.61 33.65 -17.87
C GLU A 282 31.72 34.69 -17.97
N GLY A 283 32.94 34.26 -17.68
CA GLY A 283 34.15 35.04 -17.88
C GLY A 283 34.32 35.31 -19.37
N GLY A 284 33.79 36.44 -19.83
CA GLY A 284 34.20 37.06 -21.07
C GLY A 284 35.61 37.61 -20.92
N GLN A 285 36.62 36.85 -21.35
CA GLN A 285 37.90 37.42 -21.77
C GLN A 285 38.13 37.05 -23.23
N GLY A 286 37.94 38.07 -24.07
CA GLY A 286 38.18 38.03 -25.50
C GLY A 286 39.65 37.82 -25.84
N GLN A 287 39.82 37.22 -27.02
CA GLN A 287 41.06 37.16 -27.76
C GLN A 287 41.53 38.58 -28.15
N GLY A 288 42.85 38.79 -28.17
CA GLY A 288 43.49 39.98 -28.72
C GLY A 288 44.97 39.70 -28.98
N GLU A 289 45.30 39.52 -30.26
CA GLU A 289 46.60 39.17 -30.83
C GLU A 289 47.71 40.21 -30.59
N GLY A 290 48.95 39.74 -30.63
CA GLY A 290 49.92 40.23 -31.61
C GLY A 290 50.67 41.56 -31.36
N ASN A 291 51.92 41.37 -30.95
CA ASN A 291 53.14 41.83 -31.62
C ASN A 291 54.01 42.86 -30.89
N ALA A 292 55.27 42.47 -30.75
CA ALA A 292 56.40 43.25 -30.25
C ALA A 292 56.98 44.17 -31.35
N PRO A 293 57.81 45.16 -30.99
CA PRO A 293 58.87 45.64 -31.86
C PRO A 293 60.14 44.78 -31.77
#